data_AF-A0A4R1HJD2-F1
#
_entry.id   AF-A0A4R1HJD2-F1
#
_cell.length_a   1.000
_cell.length_b   1.000
_cell.length_c   1.000
_cell.angle_alpha   90.00
_cell.angle_beta   90.00
_cell.angle_gamma   90.00
#
_symmetry.space_group_name_H-M   'P 1'
#
loop_
_entity.id
_entity.type
_entity.pdbx_description
1 polymer ?
#
loop_
_entity_poly.entity_id
_entity_poly.type
_entity_poly.pdbx_seq_one_letter_code
_entity_poly.pdbx_strand_id
1 'polypeptide(L)'
;MTATSNSGPATGDEPWWDAGLRLESLRVGLSPSPASEHPDPDPDQPEHDRVEQELGGWERHLGELLAPFVAWLATQGLDEPERRRHRDAAERFLRWSYTDPGPVESRRRRYEDHLGGHDPGHLADARAGLGWWTDHRQILARTQMADRNGHQPHFPHKQR
;
A
#
# COMPACT_ATOMS: atom_id res chain seq x y z
N MET A 1 -34.04 36.02 -33.41
CA MET A 1 -32.99 36.35 -32.44
C MET A 1 -32.39 35.04 -31.95
N THR A 2 -31.18 34.74 -32.40
CA THR A 2 -30.40 33.56 -32.05
C THR A 2 -29.58 33.84 -30.79
N ALA A 3 -29.68 32.98 -29.77
CA ALA A 3 -28.74 32.95 -28.65
C ALA A 3 -28.21 31.52 -28.53
N THR A 4 -27.01 31.31 -29.08
CA THR A 4 -26.13 30.17 -28.80
C THR A 4 -25.50 30.38 -27.43
N SER A 5 -25.82 29.54 -26.44
CA SER A 5 -25.01 29.40 -25.23
C SER A 5 -24.15 28.15 -25.35
N ASN A 6 -22.86 28.42 -25.49
CA ASN A 6 -21.77 27.47 -25.40
C ASN A 6 -21.32 27.46 -23.92
N SER A 7 -21.46 26.35 -23.22
CA SER A 7 -20.84 26.14 -21.90
C SER A 7 -20.09 24.82 -21.90
N GLY A 8 -18.77 24.98 -21.99
CA GLY A 8 -17.65 24.15 -21.51
C GLY A 8 -17.77 22.63 -21.37
N PRO A 9 -16.76 21.86 -21.81
CA PRO A 9 -16.61 20.48 -21.37
C PRO A 9 -16.38 20.47 -19.85
N ALA A 10 -17.19 19.71 -19.13
CA ALA A 10 -16.96 19.39 -17.73
C ALA A 10 -15.59 18.72 -17.61
N THR A 11 -14.71 19.41 -16.90
CA THR A 11 -13.42 18.96 -16.39
C THR A 11 -13.55 17.52 -15.92
N GLY A 12 -12.66 16.66 -16.42
CA GLY A 12 -12.57 15.26 -16.01
C GLY A 12 -12.53 15.14 -14.50
N ASP A 13 -13.58 14.55 -13.97
CA ASP A 13 -13.59 13.88 -12.66
C ASP A 13 -12.69 12.64 -12.83
N GLU A 14 -11.39 12.86 -12.91
CA GLU A 14 -10.42 11.78 -12.87
C GLU A 14 -10.41 11.28 -11.42
N PRO A 15 -10.80 10.02 -11.19
CA PRO A 15 -10.75 9.48 -9.87
C PRO A 15 -9.29 9.26 -9.45
N TRP A 16 -8.81 10.12 -8.56
CA TRP A 16 -7.43 10.20 -8.06
C TRP A 16 -6.89 8.93 -7.34
N TRP A 17 -7.63 7.82 -7.30
CA TRP A 17 -7.11 6.52 -6.87
C TRP A 17 -6.24 5.81 -7.92
N ASP A 18 -6.06 6.41 -9.11
CA ASP A 18 -5.23 5.90 -10.22
C ASP A 18 -3.70 6.12 -10.04
N ALA A 19 -3.25 6.60 -8.89
CA ALA A 19 -1.84 6.57 -8.57
C ALA A 19 -1.43 5.13 -8.19
N GLY A 20 -1.24 4.30 -9.22
CA GLY A 20 -0.71 2.95 -9.17
C GLY A 20 0.60 2.90 -8.38
N LEU A 21 0.49 2.77 -7.06
CA LEU A 21 1.60 2.45 -6.19
C LEU A 21 1.91 0.97 -6.41
N ARG A 22 2.78 0.71 -7.39
CA ARG A 22 3.45 -0.59 -7.54
C ARG A 22 3.90 -1.07 -6.16
N LEU A 23 3.32 -2.16 -5.68
CA LEU A 23 3.81 -2.86 -4.49
C LEU A 23 5.27 -3.30 -4.65
N GLU A 24 5.79 -3.31 -5.88
CA GLU A 24 7.16 -3.71 -6.21
C GLU A 24 8.25 -2.69 -5.84
N SER A 25 7.91 -1.44 -5.52
CA SER A 25 8.92 -0.37 -5.38
C SER A 25 9.37 -0.09 -3.93
N LEU A 26 8.90 -0.85 -2.94
CA LEU A 26 9.34 -0.74 -1.54
C LEU A 26 10.34 -1.83 -1.13
N ARG A 27 11.27 -2.20 -2.02
CA ARG A 27 12.61 -2.62 -1.57
C ARG A 27 13.34 -1.39 -1.03
N VAL A 28 12.94 -0.92 0.14
CA VAL A 28 13.67 0.10 0.89
C VAL A 28 14.93 -0.57 1.43
N GLY A 29 16.06 -0.29 0.78
CA GLY A 29 17.34 -0.11 1.48
C GLY A 29 17.97 -1.32 2.18
N LEU A 30 17.74 -2.56 1.75
CA LEU A 30 18.70 -3.63 2.02
C LEU A 30 19.75 -3.58 0.92
N SER A 31 20.97 -3.16 1.28
CA SER A 31 22.16 -3.42 0.47
C SER A 31 22.10 -4.88 -0.02
N PRO A 32 22.42 -5.18 -1.29
CA PRO A 32 22.75 -6.54 -1.66
C PRO A 32 24.01 -6.90 -0.88
N SER A 33 23.86 -7.53 0.29
CA SER A 33 24.96 -8.24 0.92
C SER A 33 25.42 -9.29 -0.09
N PRO A 34 26.74 -9.44 -0.28
CA PRO A 34 27.26 -10.43 -1.21
C PRO A 34 26.79 -11.81 -0.74
N ALA A 35 26.11 -12.52 -1.64
CA ALA A 35 25.95 -13.97 -1.67
C ALA A 35 26.06 -14.65 -0.30
N SER A 36 25.01 -14.56 0.53
CA SER A 36 24.74 -15.69 1.41
C SER A 36 24.22 -16.78 0.50
N GLU A 37 25.08 -17.75 0.21
CA GLU A 37 24.72 -19.05 -0.35
C GLU A 37 23.37 -19.47 0.23
N HIS A 38 22.33 -19.35 -0.59
CA HIS A 38 21.09 -20.05 -0.35
C HIS A 38 21.46 -21.52 -0.48
N PRO A 39 21.40 -22.34 0.58
CA PRO A 39 21.51 -23.77 0.38
C PRO A 39 20.44 -24.14 -0.64
N ASP A 40 20.87 -24.83 -1.70
CA ASP A 40 19.96 -25.37 -2.72
C ASP A 40 18.76 -26.00 -2.01
N PRO A 41 17.52 -25.67 -2.42
CA PRO A 41 16.33 -26.21 -1.77
C PRO A 41 16.38 -27.74 -1.90
N ASP A 42 16.51 -28.41 -0.75
CA ASP A 42 16.55 -29.87 -0.68
C ASP A 42 15.30 -30.42 -1.40
N PRO A 43 15.47 -31.22 -2.47
CA PRO A 43 14.34 -31.76 -3.23
C PRO A 43 13.51 -32.76 -2.42
N ASP A 44 14.04 -33.27 -1.30
CA ASP A 44 13.34 -34.19 -0.40
C ASP A 44 12.59 -33.49 0.73
N GLN A 45 12.52 -32.14 0.72
CA GLN A 45 11.77 -31.40 1.73
C GLN A 45 10.25 -31.54 1.50
N PRO A 46 9.48 -32.04 2.48
CA PRO A 46 8.05 -32.25 2.33
C PRO A 46 7.34 -30.92 2.05
N GLU A 47 6.42 -30.89 1.08
CA GLU A 47 5.74 -29.67 0.62
C GLU A 47 5.05 -28.88 1.75
N HIS A 48 4.69 -29.56 2.85
CA HIS A 48 4.12 -28.96 4.05
C HIS A 48 5.05 -27.93 4.72
N ASP A 49 6.36 -28.22 4.83
CA ASP A 49 7.32 -27.33 5.49
C ASP A 49 7.64 -26.08 4.63
N ARG A 50 7.45 -26.17 3.31
CA ARG A 50 7.61 -25.03 2.39
C ARG A 50 6.45 -24.05 2.51
N VAL A 51 5.21 -24.55 2.56
CA VAL A 51 4.00 -23.71 2.70
C VAL A 51 4.00 -23.00 4.06
N GLU A 52 4.41 -23.66 5.14
CA GLU A 52 4.51 -23.02 6.46
C GLU A 52 5.56 -21.90 6.50
N GLN A 53 6.70 -22.06 5.82
CA GLN A 53 7.70 -20.99 5.70
C GLN A 53 7.21 -19.80 4.88
N GLU A 54 6.53 -20.05 3.75
CA GLU A 54 5.96 -18.98 2.93
C GLU A 54 4.88 -18.19 3.67
N LEU A 55 4.01 -18.88 4.41
CA LEU A 55 2.98 -18.26 5.25
C LEU A 55 3.60 -17.46 6.41
N GLY A 56 4.62 -18.01 7.08
CA GLY A 56 5.35 -17.31 8.14
C GLY A 56 6.05 -16.05 7.63
N GLY A 57 6.61 -16.10 6.41
CA GLY A 57 7.21 -14.95 5.74
C GLY A 57 6.18 -13.87 5.41
N TRP A 58 5.01 -14.26 4.92
CA TRP A 58 3.92 -13.33 4.60
C TRP A 58 3.35 -12.63 5.84
N GLU A 59 3.07 -13.35 6.94
CA GLU A 59 2.54 -12.72 8.16
C GLU A 59 3.55 -11.73 8.78
N ARG A 60 4.85 -12.04 8.72
CA ARG A 60 5.90 -11.07 9.12
C ARG A 60 5.87 -9.82 8.23
N HIS A 61 5.78 -10.01 6.91
CA HIS A 61 5.72 -8.89 5.97
C HIS A 61 4.47 -8.04 6.15
N LEU A 62 3.32 -8.66 6.42
CA LEU A 62 2.07 -7.98 6.76
C LEU A 62 2.23 -7.12 8.01
N GLY A 63 2.89 -7.66 9.05
CA GLY A 63 3.24 -6.92 10.26
C GLY A 63 4.13 -5.70 9.98
N GLU A 64 5.15 -5.85 9.15
CA GLU A 64 6.04 -4.76 8.74
C GLU A 64 5.30 -3.65 7.97
N LEU A 65 4.34 -4.02 7.11
CA LEU A 65 3.50 -3.08 6.38
C LEU A 65 2.52 -2.33 7.29
N LEU A 66 1.91 -3.02 8.25
CA LEU A 66 0.90 -2.46 9.13
C LEU A 66 1.48 -1.65 10.30
N ALA A 67 2.65 -2.00 10.81
CA ALA A 67 3.27 -1.33 11.96
C ALA A 67 3.35 0.20 11.83
N PRO A 68 3.89 0.79 10.74
CA PRO A 68 3.94 2.25 10.59
C PRO A 68 2.55 2.88 10.48
N PHE A 69 1.59 2.19 9.86
CA PHE A 69 0.21 2.66 9.77
C PHE A 69 -0.48 2.68 11.13
N VAL A 70 -0.30 1.63 11.95
CA VAL A 70 -0.85 1.58 13.31
C VAL A 70 -0.23 2.68 14.19
N ALA A 71 1.08 2.89 14.09
CA ALA A 71 1.75 3.99 14.79
C ALA A 71 1.21 5.35 14.35
N TRP A 72 0.97 5.54 13.06
CA TRP A 72 0.37 6.76 12.52
C TRP A 72 -1.08 6.96 13.00
N LEU A 73 -1.93 5.93 12.98
CA LEU A 73 -3.31 6.01 13.49
C LEU A 73 -3.37 6.48 14.95
N ALA A 74 -2.40 6.09 15.79
CA ALA A 74 -2.32 6.55 17.18
C ALA A 74 -2.14 8.08 17.31
N THR A 75 -1.64 8.75 16.26
CA THR A 75 -1.46 10.21 16.24
C THR A 75 -2.70 10.98 15.78
N GLN A 76 -3.72 10.30 15.25
CA GLN A 76 -4.88 10.94 14.61
C GLN A 76 -6.00 11.32 15.58
N GLY A 77 -5.82 11.13 16.89
CA GLY A 77 -6.84 11.46 17.90
C GLY A 77 -8.08 10.55 17.90
N LEU A 78 -8.05 9.44 17.14
CA LEU A 78 -9.10 8.43 17.08
C LEU A 78 -9.19 7.66 18.40
N ASP A 79 -10.38 7.14 18.73
CA ASP A 79 -10.53 6.23 19.86
C ASP A 79 -9.97 4.81 19.55
N GLU A 80 -9.77 4.00 20.57
CA GLU A 80 -9.19 2.65 20.40
C GLU A 80 -10.08 1.73 19.53
N PRO A 81 -11.42 1.68 19.71
CA PRO A 81 -12.29 0.92 18.81
C PRO A 81 -12.18 1.33 17.34
N GLU A 82 -12.12 2.62 17.04
CA GLU A 82 -12.01 3.13 15.68
C GLU A 82 -10.65 2.82 15.06
N ARG A 83 -9.55 3.01 15.82
CA ARG A 83 -8.21 2.59 15.36
C ARG A 83 -8.17 1.11 15.01
N ARG A 84 -8.79 0.27 15.85
CA ARG A 84 -8.87 -1.18 15.60
C ARG A 84 -9.65 -1.48 14.33
N ARG A 85 -10.82 -0.87 14.13
CA ARG A 85 -11.60 -1.04 12.89
C ARG A 85 -10.80 -0.67 11.64
N HIS A 86 -10.06 0.45 11.67
CA HIS A 86 -9.25 0.87 10.53
C HIS A 86 -8.05 -0.05 10.28
N ARG A 87 -7.38 -0.51 11.34
CA ARG A 87 -6.33 -1.52 11.23
C ARG A 87 -6.87 -2.82 10.62
N ASP A 88 -7.98 -3.33 11.15
CA ASP A 88 -8.55 -4.60 10.72
C ASP A 88 -9.04 -4.53 9.26
N ALA A 89 -9.59 -3.38 8.84
CA ALA A 89 -9.94 -3.11 7.45
C ALA A 89 -8.72 -3.17 6.51
N ALA A 90 -7.62 -2.51 6.89
CA ALA A 90 -6.38 -2.51 6.10
C ALA A 90 -5.75 -3.92 6.06
N GLU A 91 -5.74 -4.63 7.19
CA GLU A 91 -5.24 -6.00 7.29
C GLU A 91 -6.00 -6.96 6.36
N ARG A 92 -7.33 -6.96 6.43
CA ARG A 92 -8.18 -7.81 5.57
C ARG A 92 -7.96 -7.51 4.10
N PHE A 93 -7.86 -6.24 3.74
CA PHE A 93 -7.55 -5.84 2.37
C PHE A 93 -6.18 -6.36 1.90
N LEU A 94 -5.13 -6.27 2.73
CA LEU A 94 -3.80 -6.75 2.37
C LEU A 94 -3.77 -8.27 2.22
N ARG A 95 -4.44 -9.01 3.12
CA ARG A 95 -4.58 -10.47 3.01
C ARG A 95 -5.34 -10.89 1.75
N TRP A 96 -6.45 -10.22 1.45
CA TRP A 96 -7.19 -10.48 0.21
C TRP A 96 -6.38 -10.09 -1.03
N SER A 97 -5.65 -8.98 -0.97
CA SER A 97 -4.79 -8.50 -2.06
C SER A 97 -3.66 -9.45 -2.41
N TYR A 98 -3.19 -10.24 -1.44
CA TYR A 98 -2.15 -11.25 -1.65
C TYR A 98 -2.64 -12.41 -2.54
N THR A 99 -3.94 -12.74 -2.48
CA THR A 99 -4.54 -13.82 -3.27
C THR A 99 -5.25 -13.33 -4.53
N ASP A 100 -5.44 -12.01 -4.68
CA ASP A 100 -6.06 -11.40 -5.85
C ASP A 100 -5.08 -11.32 -7.05
N PRO A 101 -5.35 -12.04 -8.16
CA PRO A 101 -4.46 -12.05 -9.33
C PRO A 101 -4.61 -10.81 -10.23
N GLY A 102 -5.57 -9.93 -9.93
CA GLY A 102 -5.89 -8.82 -10.82
C GLY A 102 -4.93 -7.62 -10.73
N PRO A 103 -5.05 -6.66 -11.66
CA PRO A 103 -4.21 -5.47 -11.72
C PRO A 103 -4.34 -4.59 -10.47
N VAL A 104 -3.23 -3.98 -10.05
CA VAL A 104 -3.10 -3.21 -8.80
C VAL A 104 -4.06 -2.02 -8.77
N GLU A 105 -4.24 -1.36 -9.91
CA GLU A 105 -4.97 -0.10 -10.07
C GLU A 105 -6.47 -0.26 -9.73
N SER A 106 -7.04 -1.42 -10.02
CA SER A 106 -8.45 -1.73 -9.74
C SER A 106 -8.64 -2.65 -8.54
N ARG A 107 -7.57 -2.92 -7.79
CA ARG A 107 -7.59 -3.87 -6.66
C ARG A 107 -8.54 -3.45 -5.55
N ARG A 108 -8.52 -2.16 -5.17
CA ARG A 108 -9.44 -1.61 -4.16
C ARG A 108 -10.90 -1.80 -4.57
N ARG A 109 -11.23 -1.46 -5.83
CA ARG A 109 -12.59 -1.62 -6.35
C ARG A 109 -13.03 -3.07 -6.33
N ARG A 110 -12.19 -4.00 -6.80
CA ARG A 110 -12.50 -5.44 -6.76
C ARG A 110 -12.69 -5.96 -5.33
N TYR A 111 -11.90 -5.47 -4.38
CA TYR A 111 -12.08 -5.83 -2.97
C TYR A 111 -13.43 -5.32 -2.42
N GLU A 112 -13.80 -4.08 -2.74
CA GLU A 112 -15.10 -3.52 -2.34
C GLU A 112 -16.27 -4.29 -2.98
N ASP A 113 -16.16 -4.67 -4.25
CA ASP A 113 -17.14 -5.51 -4.94
C ASP A 113 -17.22 -6.92 -4.31
N HIS A 114 -16.08 -7.50 -3.94
CA HIS A 114 -16.01 -8.77 -3.21
C HIS A 114 -16.73 -8.68 -1.85
N LEU A 115 -16.46 -7.63 -1.06
CA LEU A 115 -17.19 -7.40 0.19
C LEU A 115 -18.68 -7.18 -0.05
N GLY A 116 -19.08 -6.46 -1.10
CA GLY A 116 -20.49 -6.26 -1.43
C GLY A 116 -21.27 -7.57 -1.66
N GLY A 117 -20.60 -8.60 -2.20
CA GLY A 117 -21.20 -9.92 -2.44
C GLY A 117 -21.14 -10.88 -1.24
N HIS A 118 -20.15 -10.75 -0.36
CA HIS A 118 -19.88 -11.73 0.70
C HIS A 118 -20.10 -11.20 2.12
N ASP A 119 -19.84 -9.92 2.35
CA ASP A 119 -19.85 -9.31 3.67
C ASP A 119 -20.15 -7.79 3.61
N PRO A 120 -21.40 -7.43 3.25
CA PRO A 120 -21.77 -6.04 3.00
C PRO A 120 -21.73 -5.18 4.28
N GLY A 121 -21.85 -5.80 5.47
CA GLY A 121 -21.78 -5.10 6.75
C GLY A 121 -20.42 -4.45 7.00
N HIS A 122 -19.35 -5.02 6.44
CA HIS A 122 -18.00 -4.50 6.59
C HIS A 122 -17.58 -3.52 5.50
N LEU A 123 -18.42 -3.27 4.49
CA LEU A 123 -18.06 -2.39 3.38
C LEU A 123 -17.81 -0.94 3.82
N ALA A 124 -18.60 -0.44 4.77
CA ALA A 124 -18.44 0.92 5.29
C ALA A 124 -17.09 1.07 6.04
N ASP A 125 -16.79 0.14 6.94
CA ASP A 125 -15.54 0.11 7.69
C ASP A 125 -14.33 -0.08 6.76
N ALA A 126 -14.47 -0.93 5.73
CA ALA A 126 -13.45 -1.13 4.71
C ALA A 126 -13.16 0.16 3.96
N ARG A 127 -14.19 0.88 3.50
CA ARG A 127 -14.00 2.17 2.79
C ARG A 127 -13.29 3.20 3.65
N ALA A 128 -13.72 3.34 4.91
CA ALA A 128 -13.10 4.28 5.85
C ALA A 128 -11.63 3.91 6.12
N GLY A 129 -11.37 2.66 6.55
CA GLY A 129 -10.03 2.19 6.85
C GLY A 129 -9.08 2.24 5.65
N LEU A 130 -9.56 1.94 4.44
CA LEU A 130 -8.77 2.04 3.21
C LEU A 130 -8.53 3.48 2.76
N GLY A 131 -9.41 4.42 3.11
CA GLY A 131 -9.14 5.85 3.00
C GLY A 131 -7.90 6.22 3.82
N TRP A 132 -7.93 5.94 5.12
CA TRP A 132 -6.82 6.21 6.04
C TRP A 132 -5.51 5.52 5.60
N TRP A 133 -5.58 4.26 5.15
CA TRP A 133 -4.42 3.54 4.63
C TRP A 133 -3.82 4.23 3.39
N THR A 134 -4.67 4.69 2.48
CA THR A 134 -4.23 5.40 1.27
C THR A 134 -3.55 6.71 1.63
N ASP A 135 -4.14 7.49 2.54
CA ASP A 135 -3.59 8.76 2.99
C ASP A 135 -2.21 8.58 3.65
N HIS A 136 -2.08 7.59 4.54
CA HIS A 136 -0.80 7.25 5.15
C HIS A 136 0.27 6.93 4.10
N ARG A 137 -0.06 6.13 3.07
CA ARG A 137 0.88 5.81 2.00
C ARG A 137 1.26 7.02 1.15
N GLN A 138 0.32 7.93 0.91
CA GLN A 138 0.63 9.18 0.21
C GLN A 138 1.59 10.06 1.01
N ILE A 139 1.42 10.14 2.33
CA ILE A 139 2.36 10.86 3.22
C ILE A 139 3.75 10.25 3.10
N LEU A 140 3.86 8.91 3.21
CA LEU A 140 5.15 8.21 3.07
C LEU A 140 5.80 8.42 1.70
N ALA A 141 5.02 8.39 0.62
CA ALA A 141 5.54 8.65 -0.71
C ALA A 141 6.11 10.07 -0.85
N ARG A 142 5.41 11.06 -0.29
CA ARG A 142 5.85 12.47 -0.30
C ARG A 142 7.11 12.68 0.53
N THR A 143 7.21 12.07 1.71
CA THR A 143 8.40 12.21 2.57
C THR A 143 9.63 11.51 1.98
N GLN A 144 9.46 10.36 1.34
CA GLN A 144 10.55 9.68 0.63
C GLN A 144 11.06 10.48 -0.57
N MET A 145 10.17 11.14 -1.32
CA MET A 145 10.59 12.01 -2.43
C MET A 145 11.35 13.25 -1.93
N ALA A 146 10.93 13.84 -0.81
CA ALA A 146 11.60 15.01 -0.23
C ALA A 146 13.03 14.68 0.24
N ASP A 147 13.24 13.53 0.89
CA ASP A 147 14.57 13.08 1.32
C ASP A 147 15.48 12.82 0.12
N ARG A 148 14.95 12.20 -0.93
CA ARG A 148 15.69 11.92 -2.17
C ARG A 148 16.10 13.19 -2.93
N ASN A 149 15.26 14.22 -2.91
CA ASN A 149 15.53 15.50 -3.58
C ASN A 149 16.37 16.47 -2.73
N GLY A 150 16.39 16.30 -1.41
CA GLY A 150 17.18 17.12 -0.48
C GLY A 150 18.66 16.75 -0.42
N HIS A 151 19.07 15.60 -0.97
CA HIS A 151 20.44 15.10 -0.90
C HIS A 151 21.32 15.46 -2.11
N GLN A 152 21.17 16.66 -2.69
CA GLN A 152 22.17 17.15 -3.64
C GLN A 152 23.29 17.85 -2.85
N PRO A 153 24.47 17.22 -2.63
CA PRO A 153 25.58 17.92 -2.00
C PRO A 153 26.10 18.98 -2.96
N HIS A 154 25.70 20.23 -2.72
CA HIS A 154 26.27 21.38 -3.39
C HIS A 154 27.71 21.59 -2.87
N PHE A 155 28.66 20.83 -3.41
CA PHE A 155 30.07 21.07 -3.16
C PHE A 155 30.49 22.36 -3.89
N PRO A 156 30.90 23.43 -3.18
CA PRO A 156 31.41 24.62 -3.84
C PRO A 156 32.76 24.27 -4.48
N HIS A 157 32.81 24.25 -5.81
CA HIS A 157 34.06 24.23 -6.57
C HIS A 157 34.86 25.50 -6.24
N LYS A 158 35.85 25.40 -5.35
CA LYS A 158 36.89 26.40 -5.23
C LYS A 158 37.81 26.28 -6.44
N GLN A 159 37.61 27.15 -7.43
CA GLN A 159 38.64 27.40 -8.44
C GLN A 159 39.81 28.11 -7.76
N ARG A 160 41.00 27.55 -7.93
CA ARG A 160 42.29 28.14 -7.54
C ARG A 160 42.92 28.81 -8.74
#